data_AF-A0A453IK04-F1
#
_entry.id   AF-A0A453IK04-F1
#
_cell.length_a   1.000
_cell.length_b   1.000
_cell.length_c   1.000
_cell.angle_alpha   90.00
_cell.angle_beta   90.00
_cell.angle_gamma   90.00
#
_symmetry.space_group_name_H-M   'P 1'
#
loop_
_entity.id
_entity.type
_entity.pdbx_description
1 polymer ?
#
loop_
_entity_poly.entity_id
_entity_poly.type
_entity_poly.pdbx_seq_one_letter_code
_entity_poly.pdbx_strand_id
1 'polypeptide(L)'
;MDFAKTVKDVHPSLHGTNSDNSTNISDSTLEGLTQTILKLKAEKRTRVSKLQEIVGKLHKLWNLMESTEQERRHFSEVAAVLGSSEEEITSPSVLSLETIQETEEEVERLTKQKASRMKELVLKRRVELENICRNAHMEPDTSTAPEKIVALIDSGLVDPCELLSNIEAQIAKANEESHTRKDIMERVDKWLSACDEETWLEEYNQDDNRYSAGRGAHLNLKRAEKARLLVQKIPTMIDNLIDKTFAWEDESNTPFLYDGVRLVAILEEQKLRRVQKEEDKKRYRKKLQNLLLKEKELIFGSKSVPRKTSSFNRRTSGHHPNGNGAGFMTPMPRRVSAGSATPELLTPRSYSGRYNNYFKENRRMTATPLNFSTASKDDSMSSFASISGSEPGSPLVLH
;
A
#
# COMPACT_ATOMS: atom_id res chain seq x y z
N MET A 1 12.37 16.11 57.29
CA MET A 1 12.40 17.20 58.29
C MET A 1 13.35 16.78 59.38
N ASP A 2 14.27 17.65 59.78
CA ASP A 2 15.19 17.37 60.89
C ASP A 2 14.61 17.95 62.19
N PHE A 3 14.17 17.06 63.08
CA PHE A 3 13.59 17.43 64.38
C PHE A 3 14.58 18.25 65.21
N ALA A 4 15.85 17.87 65.21
CA ALA A 4 16.87 18.50 66.02
C ALA A 4 17.07 19.95 65.59
N LYS A 5 17.23 20.19 64.28
CA LYS A 5 17.31 21.53 63.70
C LYS A 5 16.06 22.38 64.02
N THR A 6 14.87 21.80 63.85
CA THR A 6 13.59 22.51 64.08
C THR A 6 13.44 22.98 65.53
N VAL A 7 13.86 22.16 66.48
CA VAL A 7 13.80 22.47 67.92
C VAL A 7 14.90 23.47 68.33
N LYS A 8 16.08 23.38 67.71
CA LYS A 8 17.20 24.31 67.92
C LYS A 8 16.86 25.74 67.44
N ASP A 9 16.11 25.86 66.36
CA ASP A 9 15.65 27.15 65.82
C ASP A 9 14.70 27.88 66.78
N VAL A 10 14.00 27.15 67.68
CA VAL A 10 13.15 27.74 68.72
C VAL A 10 13.97 28.21 69.92
N HIS A 11 14.83 27.35 70.46
CA HIS A 11 15.79 27.76 71.48
C HIS A 11 16.97 26.77 71.55
N PRO A 12 18.24 27.21 71.60
CA PRO A 12 19.41 26.33 71.60
C PRO A 12 19.44 25.32 72.76
N SER A 13 18.86 25.66 73.92
CA SER A 13 18.79 24.76 75.07
C SER A 13 17.86 23.55 74.88
N LEU A 14 16.98 23.58 73.88
CA LEU A 14 16.02 22.49 73.63
C LEU A 14 16.65 21.32 72.85
N HIS A 15 17.80 21.55 72.21
CA HIS A 15 18.55 20.53 71.47
C HIS A 15 19.52 19.73 72.37
N GLY A 16 19.71 20.14 73.64
CA GLY A 16 20.32 19.38 74.73
C GLY A 16 21.47 18.42 74.37
N THR A 17 22.63 18.92 73.93
CA THR A 17 23.83 18.07 73.73
C THR A 17 24.81 18.09 74.90
N ASN A 18 24.67 19.02 75.86
CA ASN A 18 25.57 19.14 77.00
C ASN A 18 24.73 19.08 78.29
N SER A 19 25.09 18.18 79.22
CA SER A 19 24.33 17.94 80.47
C SER A 19 24.26 19.15 81.42
N ASP A 20 24.96 20.23 81.12
CA ASP A 20 25.12 21.38 82.03
C ASP A 20 24.19 22.55 81.72
N ASN A 21 23.42 22.50 80.62
CA ASN A 21 22.47 23.56 80.27
C ASN A 21 21.04 23.13 80.63
N SER A 22 20.44 23.80 81.63
CA SER A 22 19.03 23.61 81.96
C SER A 22 18.13 24.02 80.79
N THR A 23 17.04 23.25 80.58
CA THR A 23 16.05 23.54 79.55
C THR A 23 15.37 24.88 79.88
N ASN A 24 15.45 25.87 78.98
CA ASN A 24 14.82 27.17 79.19
C ASN A 24 13.30 27.06 79.02
N ILE A 25 12.55 27.14 80.13
CA ILE A 25 11.07 27.12 80.16
C ILE A 25 10.55 28.55 80.41
N SER A 26 10.87 29.48 79.51
CA SER A 26 10.30 30.83 79.52
C SER A 26 9.03 30.90 78.68
N ASP A 27 8.18 31.91 78.95
CA ASP A 27 6.98 32.18 78.13
C ASP A 27 7.34 32.38 76.65
N SER A 28 8.49 33.01 76.36
CA SER A 28 8.99 33.19 74.99
C SER A 28 9.36 31.86 74.31
N THR A 29 9.91 30.90 75.07
CA THR A 29 10.20 29.55 74.55
C THR A 29 8.91 28.78 74.26
N LEU A 30 7.92 28.88 75.15
CA LEU A 30 6.60 28.26 74.97
C LEU A 30 5.83 28.86 73.77
N GLU A 31 5.90 30.18 73.59
CA GLU A 31 5.32 30.87 72.44
C GLU A 31 6.00 30.46 71.13
N GLY A 32 7.34 30.40 71.10
CA GLY A 32 8.10 29.93 69.94
C GLY A 32 7.79 28.49 69.54
N LEU A 33 7.64 27.59 70.52
CA LEU A 33 7.18 26.22 70.29
C LEU A 33 5.76 26.19 69.72
N THR A 34 4.85 27.00 70.26
CA THR A 34 3.46 27.10 69.77
C THR A 34 3.41 27.58 68.32
N GLN A 35 4.17 28.62 67.97
CA GLN A 35 4.28 29.11 66.59
C GLN A 35 4.86 28.05 65.66
N THR A 36 5.87 27.29 66.11
CA THR A 36 6.49 26.22 65.32
C THR A 36 5.52 25.07 65.08
N ILE A 37 4.72 24.67 66.08
CA ILE A 37 3.65 23.68 65.92
C ILE A 37 2.61 24.15 64.89
N LEU A 38 2.18 25.42 64.97
CA LEU A 38 1.22 25.98 64.00
C LEU A 38 1.79 25.98 62.57
N LYS A 39 3.07 26.33 62.40
CA LYS A 39 3.76 26.27 61.10
C LYS A 39 3.82 24.85 60.55
N LEU A 40 4.20 23.87 61.38
CA LEU A 40 4.26 22.46 60.97
C LEU A 40 2.88 21.90 60.61
N LYS A 41 1.81 22.28 61.34
CA LYS A 41 0.44 21.93 60.98
C LYS A 41 -0.01 22.54 59.65
N ALA A 42 0.35 23.79 59.37
CA ALA A 42 0.05 24.42 58.08
C ALA A 42 0.81 23.75 56.93
N GLU A 43 2.07 23.38 57.15
CA GLU A 43 2.87 22.65 56.18
C GLU A 43 2.31 21.24 55.93
N LYS A 44 1.91 20.51 56.97
CA LYS A 44 1.24 19.21 56.86
C LYS A 44 0.01 19.32 55.97
N ARG A 45 -0.90 20.27 56.23
CA ARG A 45 -2.09 20.54 55.40
C ARG A 45 -1.74 20.77 53.94
N THR A 46 -0.74 21.60 53.69
CA THR A 46 -0.31 21.94 52.32
C THR A 46 0.21 20.70 51.59
N ARG A 47 1.03 19.89 52.25
CA ARG A 47 1.60 18.66 51.68
C ARG A 47 0.52 17.60 51.43
N VAL A 48 -0.43 17.42 52.36
CA VAL A 48 -1.57 16.51 52.18
C VAL A 48 -2.39 16.91 50.97
N SER A 49 -2.80 18.19 50.88
CA SER A 49 -3.59 18.67 49.75
C SER A 49 -2.87 18.50 48.40
N LYS A 50 -1.57 18.82 48.36
CA LYS A 50 -0.75 18.65 47.15
C LYS A 50 -0.68 17.18 46.75
N LEU A 51 -0.40 16.29 47.71
CA LEU A 51 -0.28 14.86 47.45
C LEU A 51 -1.60 14.26 46.98
N GLN A 52 -2.73 14.64 47.58
CA GLN A 52 -4.07 14.21 47.14
C GLN A 52 -4.36 14.61 45.68
N GLU A 53 -3.98 15.83 45.27
CA GLU A 53 -4.12 16.27 43.88
C GLU A 53 -3.28 15.41 42.92
N ILE A 54 -2.02 15.17 43.26
CA ILE A 54 -1.09 14.38 42.43
C ILE A 54 -1.56 12.93 42.33
N VAL A 55 -1.92 12.31 43.46
CA VAL A 55 -2.44 10.94 43.51
C VAL A 55 -3.75 10.83 42.73
N GLY A 56 -4.61 11.86 42.77
CA GLY A 56 -5.81 11.92 41.94
C GLY A 56 -5.51 11.90 40.43
N LYS A 57 -4.47 12.62 39.98
CA LYS A 57 -3.99 12.59 38.59
C LYS A 57 -3.39 11.21 38.25
N LEU A 58 -2.57 10.68 39.15
CA LEU A 58 -1.91 9.38 39.01
C LEU A 58 -2.94 8.25 38.84
N HIS A 59 -3.99 8.25 39.67
CA HIS A 59 -5.06 7.26 39.59
C HIS A 59 -5.82 7.30 38.26
N LYS A 60 -6.11 8.49 37.75
CA LYS A 60 -6.71 8.66 36.41
C LYS A 60 -5.80 8.10 35.31
N LEU A 61 -4.49 8.35 35.39
CA LEU A 61 -3.52 7.85 34.43
C LEU A 61 -3.39 6.32 34.48
N TRP A 62 -3.33 5.72 35.68
CA TRP A 62 -3.29 4.26 35.82
C TRP A 62 -4.51 3.58 35.21
N ASN A 63 -5.70 4.15 35.42
CA ASN A 63 -6.93 3.60 34.85
C ASN A 63 -6.95 3.74 33.32
N LEU A 64 -6.46 4.86 32.78
CA LEU A 64 -6.38 5.07 31.34
C LEU A 64 -5.32 4.22 30.65
N MET A 65 -4.17 4.03 31.28
CA MET A 65 -3.01 3.33 30.72
C MET A 65 -3.02 1.82 31.01
N GLU A 66 -4.04 1.34 31.73
CA GLU A 66 -4.18 -0.03 32.23
C GLU A 66 -2.90 -0.50 32.97
N SER A 67 -2.33 0.39 33.80
CA SER A 67 -1.10 0.09 34.54
C SER A 67 -1.26 -1.14 35.42
N THR A 68 -0.21 -1.97 35.45
CA THR A 68 -0.23 -3.27 36.13
C THR A 68 -0.35 -3.11 37.64
N GLU A 69 -0.85 -4.15 38.32
CA GLU A 69 -0.99 -4.12 39.77
C GLU A 69 0.37 -3.92 40.47
N GLN A 70 1.46 -4.43 39.89
CA GLN A 70 2.81 -4.29 40.44
C GLN A 70 3.29 -2.83 40.44
N GLU A 71 3.03 -2.09 39.36
CA GLU A 71 3.34 -0.65 39.26
C GLU A 71 2.50 0.17 40.25
N ARG A 72 1.21 -0.20 40.42
CA ARG A 72 0.32 0.47 41.39
C ARG A 72 0.71 0.18 42.84
N ARG A 73 1.22 -1.02 43.13
CA ARG A 73 1.63 -1.44 44.49
C ARG A 73 2.76 -0.60 45.05
N HIS A 74 3.71 -0.16 44.20
CA HIS A 74 4.82 0.72 44.60
C HIS A 74 4.32 2.03 45.23
N PHE A 75 3.17 2.53 44.78
CA PHE A 75 2.55 3.75 45.28
C PHE A 75 1.33 3.48 46.19
N SER A 76 1.15 2.26 46.71
CA SER A 76 -0.06 1.87 47.46
C SER A 76 -0.24 2.68 48.76
N GLU A 77 0.83 2.93 49.50
CA GLU A 77 0.80 3.74 50.73
C GLU A 77 0.46 5.21 50.44
N VAL A 78 0.93 5.73 49.31
CA VAL A 78 0.65 7.09 48.83
C VAL A 78 -0.78 7.18 48.28
N ALA A 79 -1.26 6.13 47.61
CA ALA A 79 -2.60 6.05 47.07
C ALA A 79 -3.68 6.08 48.15
N ALA A 80 -3.39 5.53 49.34
CA ALA A 80 -4.30 5.57 50.49
C ALA A 80 -4.63 7.01 50.95
N VAL A 81 -3.74 7.97 50.71
CA VAL A 81 -3.90 9.40 51.09
C VAL A 81 -5.11 10.06 50.42
N LEU A 82 -5.53 9.55 49.25
CA LEU A 82 -6.67 10.12 48.50
C LEU A 82 -8.00 10.01 49.27
N GLY A 83 -8.12 9.05 50.21
CA GLY A 83 -9.32 8.82 51.01
C GLY A 83 -9.17 9.10 52.50
N SER A 84 -7.98 9.43 52.99
CA SER A 84 -7.69 9.66 54.41
C SER A 84 -7.87 11.12 54.81
N SER A 85 -8.32 11.35 56.05
CA SER A 85 -8.28 12.68 56.69
C SER A 85 -6.85 13.09 57.08
N GLU A 86 -6.63 14.38 57.34
CA GLU A 86 -5.32 14.88 57.78
C GLU A 86 -4.86 14.20 59.08
N GLU A 87 -5.78 13.97 60.02
CA GLU A 87 -5.49 13.36 61.32
C GLU A 87 -5.11 11.89 61.22
N GLU A 88 -5.64 11.15 60.25
CA GLU A 88 -5.37 9.71 60.05
C GLU A 88 -3.99 9.46 59.42
N ILE A 89 -3.41 10.43 58.72
CA ILE A 89 -2.09 10.30 58.10
C ILE A 89 -1.02 10.46 59.18
N THR A 90 -0.64 9.31 59.75
CA THR A 90 0.36 9.19 60.83
C THR A 90 1.64 8.49 60.36
N SER A 91 1.65 7.94 59.14
CA SER A 91 2.78 7.18 58.60
C SER A 91 4.01 8.07 58.36
N PRO A 92 5.16 7.75 58.99
CA PRO A 92 6.37 8.57 58.92
C PRO A 92 7.13 8.33 57.61
N SER A 93 6.69 8.94 56.51
CA SER A 93 7.41 9.01 55.21
C SER A 93 6.51 9.54 54.10
N VAL A 94 5.21 9.25 54.18
CA VAL A 94 4.21 9.49 53.12
C VAL A 94 4.10 10.97 52.72
N LEU A 95 4.26 11.88 53.68
CA LEU A 95 4.27 13.33 53.45
C LEU A 95 5.69 13.92 53.33
N SER A 96 6.70 13.08 53.12
CA SER A 96 8.06 13.55 52.86
C SER A 96 8.12 14.30 51.53
N LEU A 97 9.09 15.21 51.40
CA LEU A 97 9.30 15.94 50.15
C LEU A 97 9.69 14.97 49.02
N GLU A 98 10.48 13.95 49.36
CA GLU A 98 10.94 12.89 48.45
C GLU A 98 9.77 12.09 47.88
N THR A 99 8.85 11.62 48.72
CA THR A 99 7.67 10.87 48.26
C THR A 99 6.75 11.70 47.38
N ILE A 100 6.54 12.98 47.72
CA ILE A 100 5.76 13.90 46.87
C ILE A 100 6.45 14.05 45.51
N GLN A 101 7.77 14.27 45.50
CA GLN A 101 8.55 14.41 44.28
C GLN A 101 8.52 13.13 43.43
N GLU A 102 8.73 11.96 44.03
CA GLU A 102 8.66 10.66 43.36
C GLU A 102 7.28 10.44 42.70
N THR A 103 6.20 10.83 43.39
CA THR A 103 4.84 10.74 42.85
C THR A 103 4.61 11.72 41.70
N GLU A 104 5.17 12.94 41.78
CA GLU A 104 5.13 13.92 40.68
C GLU A 104 5.89 13.42 39.45
N GLU A 105 7.09 12.88 39.66
CA GLU A 105 7.93 12.31 38.61
C GLU A 105 7.24 11.12 37.92
N GLU A 106 6.52 10.28 38.67
CA GLU A 106 5.74 9.18 38.09
C GLU A 106 4.56 9.68 37.25
N VAL A 107 3.84 10.71 37.72
CA VAL A 107 2.77 11.35 36.92
C VAL A 107 3.34 11.92 35.63
N GLU A 108 4.50 12.58 35.67
CA GLU A 108 5.17 13.10 34.48
C GLU A 108 5.59 11.97 33.53
N ARG A 109 6.19 10.89 34.07
CA ARG A 109 6.60 9.70 33.31
C ARG A 109 5.42 9.07 32.60
N LEU A 110 4.30 8.85 33.29
CA LEU A 110 3.07 8.29 32.71
C LEU A 110 2.43 9.23 31.69
N THR A 111 2.51 10.54 31.91
CA THR A 111 2.02 11.54 30.94
C THR A 111 2.83 11.50 29.65
N LYS A 112 4.17 11.42 29.74
CA LYS A 112 5.06 11.24 28.58
C LYS A 112 4.77 9.90 27.87
N GLN A 113 4.58 8.83 28.63
CA GLN A 113 4.24 7.52 28.07
C GLN A 113 2.89 7.54 27.36
N LYS A 114 1.88 8.21 27.92
CA LYS A 114 0.57 8.42 27.27
C LYS A 114 0.72 9.17 25.96
N ALA A 115 1.48 10.28 25.93
CA ALA A 115 1.71 11.05 24.72
C ALA A 115 2.43 10.21 23.64
N SER A 116 3.44 9.43 24.03
CA SER A 116 4.15 8.51 23.14
C SER A 116 3.22 7.44 22.55
N ARG A 117 2.41 6.77 23.39
CA ARG A 117 1.42 5.79 22.92
C ARG A 117 0.36 6.42 22.01
N MET A 118 -0.06 7.65 22.30
CA MET A 118 -1.03 8.35 21.45
C MET A 118 -0.43 8.67 20.08
N LYS A 119 0.83 9.14 20.02
CA LYS A 119 1.56 9.34 18.76
C LYS A 119 1.67 8.05 17.96
N GLU A 120 2.01 6.94 18.60
CA GLU A 120 2.05 5.62 17.96
C GLU A 120 0.69 5.20 17.39
N LEU A 121 -0.39 5.39 18.17
CA LEU A 121 -1.74 5.06 17.75
C LEU A 121 -2.18 5.85 16.52
N VAL A 122 -1.92 7.16 16.50
CA VAL A 122 -2.19 8.05 15.36
C VAL A 122 -1.48 7.54 14.10
N LEU A 123 -0.19 7.21 14.21
CA LEU A 123 0.59 6.68 13.09
C LEU A 123 0.08 5.31 12.63
N LYS A 124 -0.29 4.43 13.55
CA LYS A 124 -0.86 3.12 13.22
C LYS A 124 -2.17 3.26 12.44
N ARG A 125 -3.09 4.13 12.89
CA ARG A 125 -4.32 4.41 12.15
C ARG A 125 -4.03 5.08 10.81
N ARG A 126 -3.02 5.93 10.71
CA ARG A 126 -2.61 6.49 9.42
C ARG A 126 -2.15 5.42 8.43
N VAL A 127 -1.39 4.42 8.87
CA VAL A 127 -0.99 3.28 8.03
C VAL A 127 -2.20 2.43 7.61
N GLU A 128 -3.17 2.22 8.50
CA GLU A 128 -4.43 1.56 8.16
C GLU A 128 -5.17 2.29 7.03
N LEU A 129 -5.28 3.63 7.11
CA LEU A 129 -5.83 4.46 6.05
C LEU A 129 -5.07 4.26 4.72
N GLU A 130 -3.74 4.26 4.72
CA GLU A 130 -2.96 4.02 3.49
C GLU A 130 -3.21 2.65 2.89
N ASN A 131 -3.36 1.63 3.72
CA ASN A 131 -3.66 0.29 3.25
C ASN A 131 -5.04 0.22 2.60
N ILE A 132 -6.05 0.87 3.19
CA ILE A 132 -7.40 0.95 2.61
C ILE A 132 -7.34 1.68 1.26
N CYS A 133 -6.71 2.86 1.21
CA CYS A 133 -6.57 3.62 -0.02
C CYS A 133 -5.81 2.84 -1.09
N ARG A 134 -4.69 2.19 -0.75
CA ARG A 134 -3.90 1.37 -1.68
C ARG A 134 -4.70 0.20 -2.24
N ASN A 135 -5.49 -0.47 -1.41
CA ASN A 135 -6.32 -1.60 -1.86
C ASN A 135 -7.47 -1.16 -2.76
N ALA A 136 -7.94 0.08 -2.61
CA ALA A 136 -9.00 0.69 -3.42
C ALA A 136 -8.45 1.56 -4.58
N HIS A 137 -7.13 1.55 -4.81
CA HIS A 137 -6.45 2.36 -5.82
C HIS A 137 -6.74 3.87 -5.72
N MET A 138 -6.81 4.37 -4.48
CA MET A 138 -7.03 5.77 -4.13
C MET A 138 -5.73 6.40 -3.60
N GLU A 139 -5.61 7.71 -3.78
CA GLU A 139 -4.52 8.47 -3.16
C GLU A 139 -4.92 8.90 -1.74
N PRO A 140 -4.11 8.58 -0.71
CA PRO A 140 -4.36 9.05 0.64
C PRO A 140 -4.09 10.55 0.74
N ASP A 141 -4.70 11.22 1.72
CA ASP A 141 -4.47 12.64 1.93
C ASP A 141 -3.01 12.91 2.32
N THR A 142 -2.34 13.73 1.51
CA THR A 142 -0.96 14.17 1.72
C THR A 142 -0.82 15.16 2.86
N SER A 143 -1.91 15.79 3.31
CA SER A 143 -1.92 16.67 4.49
C SER A 143 -1.62 15.88 5.76
N THR A 144 -2.13 14.64 5.83
CA THR A 144 -1.97 13.70 6.94
C THR A 144 -0.74 12.80 6.78
N ALA A 145 0.25 13.16 5.96
CA ALA A 145 1.45 12.34 5.77
C ALA A 145 2.17 12.06 7.12
N PRO A 146 2.77 10.86 7.32
CA PRO A 146 3.39 10.48 8.58
C PRO A 146 4.41 11.50 9.10
N GLU A 147 5.25 12.06 8.22
CA GLU A 147 6.26 13.05 8.58
C GLU A 147 5.63 14.35 9.09
N LYS A 148 4.51 14.76 8.47
CA LYS A 148 3.77 15.96 8.89
C LYS A 148 3.07 15.73 10.23
N ILE A 149 2.43 14.58 10.42
CA ILE A 149 1.83 14.19 11.70
C ILE A 149 2.88 14.27 12.80
N VAL A 150 4.05 13.63 12.59
CA VAL A 150 5.14 13.62 13.57
C VAL A 150 5.59 15.04 13.91
N ALA A 151 5.80 15.89 12.91
CA ALA A 151 6.21 17.27 13.12
C ALA A 151 5.15 18.11 13.88
N LEU A 152 3.86 17.93 13.57
CA LEU A 152 2.76 18.62 14.26
C LEU A 152 2.64 18.22 15.73
N ILE A 153 2.83 16.93 16.02
CA ILE A 153 2.81 16.41 17.40
C ILE A 153 4.04 16.90 18.18
N ASP A 154 5.24 16.79 17.60
CA ASP A 154 6.49 17.13 18.28
C ASP A 154 6.66 18.64 18.50
N SER A 155 6.05 19.46 17.65
CA SER A 155 5.97 20.92 17.84
C SER A 155 4.92 21.35 18.87
N GLY A 156 4.08 20.41 19.35
CA GLY A 156 2.98 20.72 20.26
C GLY A 156 1.89 21.61 19.65
N LEU A 157 1.87 21.76 18.32
CA LEU A 157 0.94 22.64 17.62
C LEU A 157 -0.47 22.06 17.56
N VAL A 158 -0.61 20.73 17.58
CA VAL A 158 -1.89 20.02 17.48
C VAL A 158 -1.96 18.92 18.53
N ASP A 159 -3.14 18.75 19.13
CA ASP A 159 -3.39 17.64 20.04
C ASP A 159 -3.48 16.30 19.27
N PRO A 160 -2.72 15.27 19.67
CA PRO A 160 -2.79 13.95 19.05
C PRO A 160 -4.19 13.32 19.03
N CYS A 161 -5.09 13.65 19.97
CA CYS A 161 -6.45 13.09 19.97
C CYS A 161 -7.30 13.66 18.82
N GLU A 162 -7.17 14.95 18.52
CA GLU A 162 -7.85 15.58 17.37
C GLU A 162 -7.36 15.00 16.04
N LEU A 163 -6.04 14.80 15.91
CA LEU A 163 -5.45 14.14 14.74
C LEU A 163 -5.98 12.71 14.58
N LEU A 164 -6.09 11.96 15.68
CA LEU A 164 -6.65 10.62 15.67
C LEU A 164 -8.08 10.63 15.15
N SER A 165 -8.95 11.49 15.68
CA SER A 165 -10.35 11.59 15.24
C SER A 165 -10.46 12.01 13.77
N ASN A 166 -9.60 12.91 13.29
CA ASN A 166 -9.54 13.27 11.87
C ASN A 166 -9.15 12.07 10.99
N ILE A 167 -8.13 11.31 11.37
CA ILE A 167 -7.73 10.09 10.64
C ILE A 167 -8.84 9.04 10.68
N GLU A 168 -9.54 8.86 11.80
CA GLU A 168 -10.68 7.95 11.89
C GLU A 168 -11.82 8.35 10.95
N ALA A 169 -12.10 9.65 10.82
CA ALA A 169 -13.06 10.16 9.83
C ALA A 169 -12.59 9.91 8.39
N GLN A 170 -11.30 10.09 8.10
CA GLN A 170 -10.72 9.77 6.80
C GLN A 170 -10.80 8.26 6.49
N ILE A 171 -10.57 7.39 7.48
CA ILE A 171 -10.73 5.93 7.35
C ILE A 171 -12.18 5.57 7.03
N ALA A 172 -13.15 6.16 7.74
CA ALA A 172 -14.57 5.93 7.49
C ALA A 172 -14.95 6.32 6.05
N LYS A 173 -14.54 7.51 5.61
CA LYS A 173 -14.76 7.99 4.25
C LYS A 173 -14.08 7.10 3.20
N ALA A 174 -12.82 6.72 3.41
CA ALA A 174 -12.08 5.87 2.49
C ALA A 174 -12.70 4.47 2.39
N ASN A 175 -13.25 3.94 3.49
CA ASN A 175 -14.00 2.69 3.46
C ASN A 175 -15.29 2.84 2.65
N GLU A 176 -16.09 3.87 2.89
CA GLU A 176 -17.32 4.12 2.12
C GLU A 176 -17.02 4.22 0.62
N GLU A 177 -16.03 5.03 0.25
CA GLU A 177 -15.62 5.18 -1.15
C GLU A 177 -15.14 3.85 -1.74
N SER A 178 -14.33 3.08 -1.02
CA SER A 178 -13.91 1.73 -1.42
C SER A 178 -15.11 0.80 -1.69
N HIS A 179 -16.18 0.89 -0.90
CA HIS A 179 -17.40 0.12 -1.14
C HIS A 179 -18.11 0.55 -2.43
N THR A 180 -18.21 1.85 -2.70
CA THR A 180 -18.84 2.35 -3.95
C THR A 180 -18.03 1.96 -5.19
N ARG A 181 -16.69 1.96 -5.09
CA ARG A 181 -15.77 1.60 -6.18
C ARG A 181 -15.74 0.09 -6.48
N LYS A 182 -16.27 -0.74 -5.58
CA LYS A 182 -16.13 -2.21 -5.61
C LYS A 182 -16.58 -2.86 -6.93
N ASP A 183 -17.71 -2.47 -7.50
CA ASP A 183 -18.20 -3.04 -8.78
C ASP A 183 -17.25 -2.72 -9.94
N ILE A 184 -16.74 -1.49 -10.01
CA ILE A 184 -15.77 -1.07 -11.02
C ILE A 184 -14.46 -1.84 -10.83
N MET A 185 -13.96 -1.94 -9.60
CA MET A 185 -12.73 -2.67 -9.29
C MET A 185 -12.83 -4.16 -9.64
N GLU A 186 -13.97 -4.82 -9.37
CA GLU A 186 -14.18 -6.21 -9.75
C GLU A 186 -14.16 -6.39 -11.29
N ARG A 187 -14.67 -5.41 -12.04
CA ARG A 187 -14.62 -5.41 -13.51
C ARG A 187 -13.21 -5.16 -14.03
N VAL A 188 -12.45 -4.27 -13.39
CA VAL A 188 -11.02 -4.06 -13.68
C VAL A 188 -10.25 -5.37 -13.48
N ASP A 189 -10.46 -6.08 -12.36
CA ASP A 189 -9.82 -7.37 -12.08
C ASP A 189 -10.14 -8.43 -13.14
N LYS A 190 -11.41 -8.52 -13.55
CA LYS A 190 -11.84 -9.44 -14.61
C LYS A 190 -11.20 -9.09 -15.95
N TRP A 191 -11.10 -7.80 -16.27
CA TRP A 191 -10.47 -7.32 -17.49
C TRP A 191 -8.96 -7.59 -17.50
N LEU A 192 -8.25 -7.29 -16.41
CA LEU A 192 -6.84 -7.60 -16.22
C LEU A 192 -6.56 -9.10 -16.38
N SER A 193 -7.40 -9.94 -15.76
CA SER A 193 -7.29 -11.40 -15.91
C SER A 193 -7.47 -11.86 -17.37
N ALA A 194 -8.33 -11.18 -18.13
CA ALA A 194 -8.50 -11.46 -19.56
C ALA A 194 -7.29 -11.01 -20.39
N CYS A 195 -6.65 -9.88 -20.05
CA CYS A 195 -5.40 -9.42 -20.65
C CYS A 195 -4.22 -10.36 -20.34
N ASP A 196 -4.18 -10.94 -19.13
CA ASP A 196 -3.17 -11.96 -18.77
C ASP A 196 -3.35 -13.22 -19.61
N GLU A 197 -4.59 -13.67 -19.81
CA GLU A 197 -4.88 -14.82 -20.67
C GLU A 197 -4.60 -14.51 -22.16
N GLU A 198 -4.74 -13.26 -22.61
CA GLU A 198 -4.29 -12.82 -23.94
C GLU A 198 -2.78 -12.99 -24.09
N THR A 199 -2.02 -12.51 -23.10
CA THR A 199 -0.55 -12.59 -23.09
C THR A 199 -0.09 -14.04 -23.12
N TRP A 200 -0.67 -14.88 -22.26
CA TRP A 200 -0.40 -16.32 -22.24
C TRP A 200 -0.72 -16.98 -23.58
N LEU A 201 -1.84 -16.62 -24.23
CA LEU A 201 -2.20 -17.15 -25.54
C LEU A 201 -1.23 -16.72 -26.63
N GLU A 202 -0.70 -15.49 -26.57
CA GLU A 202 0.31 -15.01 -27.51
C GLU A 202 1.63 -15.76 -27.37
N GLU A 203 2.09 -15.99 -26.14
CA GLU A 203 3.26 -16.84 -25.85
C GLU A 203 3.05 -18.27 -26.37
N TYR A 204 1.89 -18.85 -26.08
CA TYR A 204 1.53 -20.20 -26.57
C TYR A 204 1.43 -20.27 -28.10
N ASN A 205 1.04 -19.19 -28.79
CA ASN A 205 1.01 -19.15 -30.25
C ASN A 205 2.41 -19.03 -30.89
N GLN A 206 3.41 -18.57 -30.14
CA GLN A 206 4.81 -18.43 -30.59
C GLN A 206 5.65 -19.68 -30.34
N ASP A 207 5.17 -20.61 -29.51
CA ASP A 207 5.85 -21.86 -29.21
C ASP A 207 5.81 -22.84 -30.40
N ASP A 208 6.97 -23.09 -31.02
CA ASP A 208 7.14 -24.06 -32.12
C ASP A 208 6.82 -25.50 -31.68
N ASN A 209 6.96 -25.82 -30.38
CA ASN A 209 6.68 -27.14 -29.82
C ASN A 209 5.22 -27.33 -29.38
N ARG A 210 4.35 -26.36 -29.69
CA ARG A 210 2.93 -26.35 -29.29
C ARG A 210 2.15 -27.62 -29.61
N TYR A 211 2.46 -28.26 -30.73
CA TYR A 211 1.80 -29.47 -31.22
C TYR A 211 2.59 -30.75 -30.92
N SER A 212 3.64 -30.67 -30.11
CA SER A 212 4.35 -31.86 -29.64
C SER A 212 3.35 -32.79 -28.92
N ALA A 213 3.41 -34.09 -29.24
CA ALA A 213 2.50 -35.11 -28.72
C ALA A 213 2.77 -35.48 -27.25
N GLY A 214 3.05 -34.49 -26.41
CA GLY A 214 3.29 -34.64 -24.98
C GLY A 214 1.99 -34.79 -24.17
N ARG A 215 2.09 -35.46 -23.03
CA ARG A 215 1.00 -35.56 -22.05
C ARG A 215 0.62 -34.15 -21.56
N GLY A 216 -0.53 -33.63 -21.99
CA GLY A 216 -1.03 -32.29 -21.62
C GLY A 216 -1.35 -31.35 -22.79
N ALA A 217 -0.93 -31.68 -24.02
CA ALA A 217 -1.15 -30.84 -25.19
C ALA A 217 -2.65 -30.54 -25.46
N HIS A 218 -3.53 -31.52 -25.28
CA HIS A 218 -4.98 -31.35 -25.42
C HIS A 218 -5.57 -30.38 -24.38
N LEU A 219 -5.03 -30.32 -23.15
CA LEU A 219 -5.49 -29.39 -22.12
C LEU A 219 -5.09 -27.95 -22.47
N ASN A 220 -3.85 -27.76 -22.94
CA ASN A 220 -3.36 -26.46 -23.40
C ASN A 220 -4.12 -25.99 -24.64
N LEU A 221 -4.45 -26.89 -25.57
CA LEU A 221 -5.28 -26.57 -26.72
C LEU A 221 -6.68 -26.10 -26.29
N LYS A 222 -7.33 -26.82 -25.37
CA LYS A 222 -8.63 -26.43 -24.80
C LYS A 222 -8.57 -25.10 -24.06
N ARG A 223 -7.49 -24.83 -23.31
CA ARG A 223 -7.25 -23.52 -22.67
C ARG A 223 -7.10 -22.43 -23.72
N ALA A 224 -6.34 -22.66 -24.78
CA ALA A 224 -6.14 -21.70 -25.86
C ALA A 224 -7.43 -21.37 -26.63
N GLU A 225 -8.33 -22.33 -26.82
CA GLU A 225 -9.65 -22.05 -27.38
C GLU A 225 -10.50 -21.16 -26.47
N LYS A 226 -10.51 -21.44 -25.16
CA LYS A 226 -11.18 -20.58 -24.17
C LYS A 226 -10.56 -19.18 -24.13
N ALA A 227 -9.24 -19.10 -24.15
CA ALA A 227 -8.49 -17.85 -24.19
C ALA A 227 -8.88 -17.03 -25.41
N ARG A 228 -8.98 -17.62 -26.61
CA ARG A 228 -9.41 -16.91 -27.83
C ARG A 228 -10.79 -16.28 -27.70
N LEU A 229 -11.75 -17.02 -27.13
CA LEU A 229 -13.10 -16.51 -26.87
C LEU A 229 -13.09 -15.37 -25.86
N LEU A 230 -12.22 -15.45 -24.84
CA LEU A 230 -12.07 -14.39 -23.85
C LEU A 230 -11.42 -13.15 -24.47
N VAL A 231 -10.35 -13.30 -25.25
CA VAL A 231 -9.66 -12.24 -26.00
C VAL A 231 -10.62 -11.48 -26.91
N GLN A 232 -11.50 -12.20 -27.61
CA GLN A 232 -12.52 -11.59 -28.47
C GLN A 232 -13.52 -10.70 -27.68
N LYS A 233 -13.76 -11.03 -26.41
CA LYS A 233 -14.67 -10.27 -25.53
C LYS A 233 -14.01 -9.06 -24.89
N ILE A 234 -12.68 -8.96 -24.86
CA ILE A 234 -12.02 -7.88 -24.10
C ILE A 234 -12.39 -6.47 -24.58
N PRO A 235 -12.54 -6.16 -25.89
CA PRO A 235 -13.03 -4.86 -26.32
C PRO A 235 -14.38 -4.49 -25.69
N THR A 236 -15.33 -5.44 -25.67
CA THR A 236 -16.63 -5.22 -25.02
C THR A 236 -16.51 -5.05 -23.50
N MET A 237 -15.55 -5.71 -22.85
CA MET A 237 -15.30 -5.51 -21.42
C MET A 237 -14.76 -4.11 -21.13
N ILE A 238 -13.89 -3.58 -22.01
CA ILE A 238 -13.36 -2.20 -21.92
C ILE A 238 -14.50 -1.21 -22.08
N ASP A 239 -15.33 -1.35 -23.11
CA ASP A 239 -16.45 -0.42 -23.37
C ASP A 239 -17.45 -0.42 -22.19
N ASN A 240 -17.84 -1.59 -21.70
CA ASN A 240 -18.71 -1.70 -20.50
C ASN A 240 -18.07 -1.08 -19.24
N LEU A 241 -16.74 -1.17 -19.10
CA LEU A 241 -16.04 -0.59 -17.96
C LEU A 241 -15.97 0.95 -18.08
N ILE A 242 -15.78 1.48 -19.28
CA ILE A 242 -15.85 2.92 -19.55
C ILE A 242 -17.25 3.45 -19.21
N ASP A 243 -18.31 2.82 -19.72
CA ASP A 243 -19.69 3.23 -19.46
C ASP A 243 -20.02 3.21 -17.96
N LYS A 244 -19.61 2.16 -17.26
CA LYS A 244 -19.83 2.04 -15.81
C LYS A 244 -19.02 3.05 -15.02
N THR A 245 -17.81 3.38 -15.46
CA THR A 245 -16.97 4.40 -14.85
C THR A 245 -17.60 5.78 -15.01
N PHE A 246 -18.10 6.13 -16.20
CA PHE A 246 -18.82 7.38 -16.41
C PHE A 246 -20.06 7.48 -15.53
N ALA A 247 -20.89 6.43 -15.45
CA ALA A 247 -22.06 6.43 -14.58
C ALA A 247 -21.69 6.69 -13.10
N TRP A 248 -20.58 6.13 -12.63
CA TRP A 248 -20.08 6.39 -11.27
C TRP A 248 -19.54 7.82 -11.11
N GLU A 249 -18.84 8.36 -12.11
CA GLU A 249 -18.33 9.75 -12.09
C GLU A 249 -19.49 10.75 -12.04
N ASP A 250 -20.58 10.49 -12.78
CA ASP A 250 -21.80 11.30 -12.79
C ASP A 250 -22.54 11.23 -11.45
N GLU A 251 -22.66 10.05 -10.84
CA GLU A 251 -23.28 9.86 -9.52
C GLU A 251 -22.45 10.53 -8.40
N SER A 252 -21.12 10.40 -8.47
CA SER A 252 -20.20 10.86 -7.42
C SER A 252 -19.75 12.31 -7.59
N ASN A 253 -20.03 12.94 -8.74
CA ASN A 253 -19.56 14.28 -9.13
C ASN A 253 -18.03 14.46 -9.06
N THR A 254 -17.26 13.38 -9.21
CA THR A 254 -15.80 13.39 -9.16
C THR A 254 -15.21 12.40 -10.16
N PRO A 255 -14.05 12.70 -10.79
CA PRO A 255 -13.41 11.77 -11.70
C PRO A 255 -12.96 10.50 -10.97
N PHE A 256 -13.12 9.33 -11.60
CA PHE A 256 -12.66 8.07 -11.07
C PHE A 256 -11.15 7.96 -11.30
N LEU A 257 -10.39 8.13 -10.22
CA LEU A 257 -8.94 8.00 -10.25
C LEU A 257 -8.53 6.58 -9.82
N TYR A 258 -7.68 5.96 -10.62
CA TYR A 258 -6.99 4.70 -10.38
C TYR A 258 -5.50 5.01 -10.23
N ASP A 259 -4.96 4.87 -9.01
CA ASP A 259 -3.56 5.21 -8.69
C ASP A 259 -3.17 6.63 -9.16
N GLY A 260 -4.08 7.60 -8.98
CA GLY A 260 -3.90 9.00 -9.37
C GLY A 260 -4.17 9.33 -10.84
N VAL A 261 -4.46 8.34 -11.70
CA VAL A 261 -4.76 8.55 -13.13
C VAL A 261 -6.23 8.22 -13.40
N ARG A 262 -6.90 9.03 -14.23
CA ARG A 262 -8.31 8.76 -14.57
C ARG A 262 -8.46 7.41 -15.28
N LEU A 263 -9.30 6.52 -14.75
CA LEU A 263 -9.46 5.16 -15.26
C LEU A 263 -9.89 5.12 -16.74
N VAL A 264 -10.79 6.02 -17.14
CA VAL A 264 -11.25 6.12 -18.54
C VAL A 264 -10.08 6.36 -19.50
N ALA A 265 -9.14 7.24 -19.15
CA ALA A 265 -7.98 7.53 -20.00
C ALA A 265 -7.09 6.29 -20.18
N ILE A 266 -6.89 5.51 -19.11
CA ILE A 266 -6.15 4.25 -19.17
C ILE A 266 -6.84 3.26 -20.13
N LEU A 267 -8.17 3.16 -20.06
CA LEU A 267 -8.96 2.24 -20.88
C LEU A 267 -8.98 2.64 -22.35
N GLU A 268 -9.08 3.93 -22.66
CA GLU A 268 -8.97 4.47 -24.00
C GLU A 268 -7.59 4.21 -24.62
N GLU A 269 -6.51 4.42 -23.86
CA GLU A 269 -5.16 4.10 -24.30
C GLU A 269 -5.01 2.61 -24.65
N GLN A 270 -5.60 1.72 -23.83
CA GLN A 270 -5.58 0.28 -24.09
C GLN A 270 -6.38 -0.10 -25.34
N LYS A 271 -7.51 0.56 -25.58
CA LYS A 271 -8.31 0.38 -26.80
C LYS A 271 -7.49 0.77 -28.04
N LEU A 272 -6.79 1.91 -27.99
CA LEU A 272 -5.92 2.36 -29.08
C LEU A 272 -4.74 1.41 -29.31
N ARG A 273 -4.06 0.98 -28.24
CA ARG A 273 -2.94 0.04 -28.30
C ARG A 273 -3.32 -1.27 -28.99
N ARG A 274 -4.54 -1.77 -28.77
CA ARG A 274 -5.03 -2.98 -29.45
C ARG A 274 -5.25 -2.79 -30.94
N VAL A 275 -5.91 -1.70 -31.34
CA VAL A 275 -6.11 -1.39 -32.77
C VAL A 275 -4.75 -1.32 -33.47
N GLN A 276 -3.78 -0.65 -32.85
CA GLN A 276 -2.42 -0.54 -33.37
C GLN A 276 -1.77 -1.93 -33.58
N LYS A 277 -1.88 -2.80 -32.57
CA LYS A 277 -1.35 -4.17 -32.61
C LYS A 277 -1.98 -5.02 -33.72
N GLU A 278 -3.30 -4.88 -33.95
CA GLU A 278 -3.98 -5.57 -35.04
C GLU A 278 -3.55 -5.06 -36.43
N GLU A 279 -3.37 -3.75 -36.58
CA GLU A 279 -2.86 -3.16 -37.82
C GLU A 279 -1.44 -3.62 -38.13
N ASP A 280 -0.56 -3.67 -37.14
CA ASP A 280 0.79 -4.18 -37.30
C ASP A 280 0.82 -5.65 -37.70
N LYS A 281 -0.04 -6.48 -37.09
CA LYS A 281 -0.25 -7.88 -37.50
C LYS A 281 -0.73 -7.96 -38.95
N LYS A 282 -1.66 -7.09 -39.38
CA LYS A 282 -2.12 -7.02 -40.79
C LYS A 282 -1.00 -6.57 -41.73
N ARG A 283 -0.21 -5.56 -41.36
CA ARG A 283 0.95 -5.06 -42.12
C ARG A 283 2.00 -6.15 -42.30
N TYR A 284 2.32 -6.88 -41.24
CA TYR A 284 3.27 -8.00 -41.29
C TYR A 284 2.77 -9.12 -42.21
N ARG A 285 1.49 -9.52 -42.12
CA ARG A 285 0.90 -10.53 -43.01
C ARG A 285 0.96 -10.10 -44.49
N LYS A 286 0.65 -8.84 -44.79
CA LYS A 286 0.77 -8.29 -46.16
C LYS A 286 2.21 -8.32 -46.65
N LYS A 287 3.19 -7.95 -45.81
CA LYS A 287 4.62 -8.03 -46.13
C LYS A 287 5.05 -9.47 -46.44
N LEU A 288 4.63 -10.44 -45.62
CA LEU A 288 4.94 -11.85 -45.84
C LEU A 288 4.33 -12.38 -47.15
N GLN A 289 3.07 -12.03 -47.44
CA GLN A 289 2.44 -12.38 -48.72
C GLN A 289 3.18 -11.76 -49.92
N ASN A 290 3.60 -10.49 -49.82
CA ASN A 290 4.37 -9.84 -50.86
C ASN A 290 5.76 -10.47 -51.06
N LEU A 291 6.43 -10.90 -49.98
CA LEU A 291 7.69 -11.63 -50.06
C LEU A 291 7.52 -12.98 -50.75
N LEU A 292 6.49 -13.75 -50.37
CA LEU A 292 6.19 -15.04 -51.02
C LEU A 292 5.78 -14.88 -52.49
N LEU A 293 5.07 -13.82 -52.84
CA LEU A 293 4.75 -13.48 -54.23
C LEU A 293 6.02 -13.12 -55.00
N LYS A 294 6.90 -12.30 -54.42
CA LYS A 294 8.20 -11.95 -55.03
C LYS A 294 9.10 -13.18 -55.20
N GLU A 295 9.11 -14.10 -54.25
CA GLU A 295 9.83 -15.37 -54.35
C GLU A 295 9.25 -16.24 -55.48
N LYS A 296 7.92 -16.34 -55.59
CA LYS A 296 7.27 -17.01 -56.72
C LYS A 296 7.56 -16.32 -58.05
N GLU A 297 7.57 -15.00 -58.13
CA GLU A 297 7.96 -14.26 -59.34
C GLU A 297 9.43 -14.43 -59.68
N LEU A 298 10.32 -14.66 -58.70
CA LEU A 298 11.73 -14.99 -58.94
C LEU A 298 11.91 -16.45 -59.41
N ILE A 299 11.06 -17.37 -58.97
CA ILE A 299 11.08 -18.79 -59.35
C ILE A 299 10.38 -19.04 -60.70
N PHE A 300 9.28 -18.32 -60.97
CA PHE A 300 8.47 -18.43 -62.20
C PHE A 300 8.72 -17.27 -63.19
N GLY A 301 9.61 -16.35 -62.86
CA GLY A 301 10.09 -15.28 -63.73
C GLY A 301 10.87 -15.87 -64.90
N SER A 302 10.14 -16.23 -65.95
CA SER A 302 10.73 -16.63 -67.21
C SER A 302 11.72 -15.58 -67.69
N LYS A 303 12.96 -16.01 -67.91
CA LYS A 303 13.93 -15.29 -68.74
C LYS A 303 13.22 -14.99 -70.07
N SER A 304 12.81 -13.76 -70.30
CA SER A 304 12.50 -13.30 -71.66
C SER A 304 13.80 -13.35 -72.45
N VAL A 305 13.98 -14.41 -73.24
CA VAL A 305 14.97 -14.45 -74.31
C VAL A 305 14.71 -13.21 -75.19
N PRO A 306 15.72 -12.37 -75.50
CA PRO A 306 15.50 -11.17 -76.28
C PRO A 306 15.18 -11.60 -77.72
N ARG A 307 13.91 -11.48 -78.11
CA ARG A 307 13.50 -11.63 -79.51
C ARG A 307 13.97 -10.39 -80.27
N LYS A 308 14.99 -10.60 -81.10
CA LYS A 308 15.43 -9.64 -82.13
C LYS A 308 14.23 -9.22 -82.98
N THR A 309 14.12 -7.91 -83.15
CA THR A 309 13.31 -7.24 -84.16
C THR A 309 13.73 -7.69 -85.56
N SER A 310 12.79 -8.14 -86.38
CA SER A 310 12.93 -8.08 -87.84
C SER A 310 11.54 -8.13 -88.49
N SER A 311 11.23 -7.03 -89.17
CA SER A 311 10.13 -6.83 -90.11
C SER A 311 10.10 -7.87 -91.22
N PHE A 312 8.92 -8.27 -91.71
CA PHE A 312 8.60 -8.25 -93.15
C PHE A 312 7.10 -8.53 -93.39
N ASN A 313 6.54 -7.72 -94.28
CA ASN A 313 5.18 -7.76 -94.81
C ASN A 313 4.81 -9.08 -95.51
N ARG A 314 3.55 -9.53 -95.38
CA ARG A 314 2.62 -9.70 -96.53
C ARG A 314 1.17 -9.96 -96.08
N ARG A 315 0.24 -9.27 -96.76
CA ARG A 315 -1.22 -9.42 -96.74
C ARG A 315 -1.66 -10.82 -97.20
N THR A 316 -2.81 -11.32 -96.73
CA THR A 316 -4.05 -11.52 -97.53
C THR A 316 -5.21 -12.05 -96.67
N SER A 317 -6.31 -11.29 -96.69
CA SER A 317 -7.74 -11.65 -96.78
C SER A 317 -8.24 -13.06 -96.40
N GLY A 318 -9.17 -13.09 -95.43
CA GLY A 318 -10.55 -13.55 -95.68
C GLY A 318 -10.96 -14.94 -95.19
N HIS A 319 -11.69 -15.02 -94.07
CA HIS A 319 -13.00 -15.71 -93.92
C HIS A 319 -13.40 -15.81 -92.44
N HIS A 320 -14.58 -15.28 -92.10
CA HIS A 320 -15.47 -15.83 -91.06
C HIS A 320 -16.45 -16.82 -91.77
N PRO A 321 -17.34 -17.60 -91.11
CA PRO A 321 -17.67 -17.66 -89.67
C PRO A 321 -17.92 -19.09 -89.08
N ASN A 322 -18.14 -19.09 -87.76
CA ASN A 322 -19.05 -19.95 -86.97
C ASN A 322 -18.66 -21.40 -86.62
N GLY A 323 -18.86 -21.76 -85.34
CA GLY A 323 -18.80 -23.13 -84.85
C GLY A 323 -18.86 -23.23 -83.32
N ASN A 324 -20.08 -23.39 -82.79
CA ASN A 324 -20.36 -23.79 -81.41
C ASN A 324 -19.57 -25.06 -81.01
N GLY A 325 -19.08 -25.11 -79.76
CA GLY A 325 -18.50 -26.32 -79.18
C GLY A 325 -18.41 -26.21 -77.67
N ALA A 326 -19.36 -26.85 -76.98
CA ALA A 326 -19.48 -26.93 -75.53
C ALA A 326 -18.39 -27.79 -74.88
N GLY A 327 -18.16 -27.56 -73.58
CA GLY A 327 -17.80 -28.60 -72.62
C GLY A 327 -16.43 -28.43 -71.96
N PHE A 328 -16.44 -28.10 -70.67
CA PHE A 328 -15.79 -28.92 -69.64
C PHE A 328 -16.26 -28.45 -68.25
N MET A 329 -17.22 -29.18 -67.69
CA MET A 329 -17.62 -29.13 -66.28
C MET A 329 -16.77 -30.14 -65.51
N THR A 330 -16.23 -29.73 -64.35
CA THR A 330 -15.58 -30.62 -63.37
C THR A 330 -16.62 -31.19 -62.40
N PRO A 331 -16.59 -32.50 -62.06
CA PRO A 331 -17.59 -33.11 -61.17
C PRO A 331 -17.17 -33.12 -59.69
N MET A 332 -18.13 -32.84 -58.81
CA MET A 332 -18.15 -33.24 -57.40
C MET A 332 -18.56 -34.71 -57.25
N PRO A 333 -18.26 -35.35 -56.10
CA PRO A 333 -19.15 -36.38 -55.56
C PRO A 333 -19.65 -36.10 -54.12
N ARG A 334 -20.96 -36.33 -53.94
CA ARG A 334 -21.70 -36.46 -52.67
C ARG A 334 -21.42 -37.82 -52.01
N ARG A 335 -21.18 -37.84 -50.68
CA ARG A 335 -22.05 -38.32 -49.57
C ARG A 335 -22.54 -39.77 -49.62
N VAL A 336 -22.29 -40.51 -48.53
CA VAL A 336 -23.10 -41.68 -48.08
C VAL A 336 -23.33 -41.54 -46.57
N SER A 337 -24.53 -41.91 -46.11
CA SER A 337 -25.05 -41.79 -44.75
C SER A 337 -25.60 -43.15 -44.29
N ALA A 338 -25.37 -43.52 -43.02
CA ALA A 338 -26.12 -44.50 -42.20
C ALA A 338 -25.80 -44.15 -40.72
N GLY A 339 -26.74 -43.74 -39.85
CA GLY A 339 -27.65 -44.59 -39.04
C GLY A 339 -26.83 -45.39 -38.00
N SER A 340 -26.90 -45.21 -36.67
CA SER A 340 -28.08 -45.19 -35.78
C SER A 340 -27.74 -44.80 -34.32
N ALA A 341 -28.77 -44.32 -33.60
CA ALA A 341 -29.16 -44.58 -32.20
C ALA A 341 -28.20 -44.35 -30.99
N THR A 342 -28.68 -43.51 -30.06
CA THR A 342 -28.31 -43.37 -28.63
C THR A 342 -28.79 -44.56 -27.78
N PRO A 343 -28.26 -44.77 -26.55
CA PRO A 343 -28.89 -44.17 -25.36
C PRO A 343 -27.92 -43.66 -24.27
N GLU A 344 -28.49 -42.92 -23.32
CA GLU A 344 -27.95 -42.31 -22.10
C GLU A 344 -27.03 -43.20 -21.26
N LEU A 345 -26.12 -42.58 -20.48
CA LEU A 345 -25.92 -42.83 -19.04
C LEU A 345 -24.98 -41.76 -18.41
N LEU A 346 -25.56 -40.98 -17.50
CA LEU A 346 -25.07 -40.52 -16.19
C LEU A 346 -23.57 -40.16 -16.01
N THR A 347 -23.35 -38.89 -15.64
CA THR A 347 -22.19 -38.34 -14.89
C THR A 347 -21.77 -39.22 -13.70
N PRO A 348 -20.47 -39.18 -13.34
CA PRO A 348 -20.14 -38.52 -12.07
C PRO A 348 -19.09 -37.40 -12.15
N ARG A 349 -19.37 -36.42 -11.28
CA ARG A 349 -18.61 -35.26 -10.84
C ARG A 349 -17.35 -35.71 -10.07
N SER A 350 -16.18 -35.20 -10.46
CA SER A 350 -14.97 -35.23 -9.61
C SER A 350 -14.36 -33.84 -9.52
N TYR A 351 -14.42 -33.30 -8.31
CA TYR A 351 -13.67 -32.15 -7.83
C TYR A 351 -12.16 -32.37 -8.01
N SER A 352 -11.48 -31.38 -8.58
CA SER A 352 -10.06 -31.13 -8.32
C SER A 352 -9.84 -29.63 -8.48
N GLY A 353 -10.15 -28.91 -7.40
CA GLY A 353 -9.70 -27.55 -7.19
C GLY A 353 -8.57 -27.58 -6.18
N ARG A 354 -7.38 -27.12 -6.57
CA ARG A 354 -6.37 -26.41 -5.77
C ARG A 354 -5.14 -26.14 -6.64
N TYR A 355 -4.40 -25.09 -6.27
CA TYR A 355 -3.24 -24.46 -6.93
C TYR A 355 -3.67 -23.50 -8.05
N ASN A 356 -3.67 -22.17 -7.89
CA ASN A 356 -2.61 -21.32 -7.34
C ASN A 356 -3.21 -19.95 -6.94
N ASN A 357 -3.14 -19.58 -5.66
CA ASN A 357 -3.64 -18.30 -5.12
C ASN A 357 -2.49 -17.49 -4.48
N TYR A 358 -1.29 -17.60 -5.05
CA TYR A 358 -0.09 -16.90 -4.59
C TYR A 358 0.53 -16.16 -5.78
N PHE A 359 -0.08 -15.04 -6.16
CA PHE A 359 0.55 -13.86 -6.78
C PHE A 359 -0.52 -12.78 -7.03
N LYS A 360 -1.16 -12.31 -5.94
CA LYS A 360 -1.81 -10.99 -5.95
C LYS A 360 -0.79 -9.98 -5.46
N GLU A 361 0.24 -9.75 -6.26
CA GLU A 361 1.13 -8.62 -6.05
C GLU A 361 0.65 -7.51 -6.98
N ASN A 362 0.29 -6.38 -6.39
CA ASN A 362 -0.40 -5.22 -6.97
C ASN A 362 0.03 -4.90 -8.42
N ARG A 363 -0.67 -5.47 -9.41
CA ARG A 363 -0.38 -5.23 -10.82
C ARG A 363 -1.01 -3.91 -11.23
N ARG A 364 -0.22 -2.85 -11.14
CA ARG A 364 -0.59 -1.50 -11.53
C ARG A 364 -0.74 -1.38 -13.04
N MET A 365 -1.75 -0.66 -13.46
CA MET A 365 -1.89 -0.18 -14.83
C MET A 365 -0.81 0.88 -15.06
N THR A 366 0.35 0.50 -15.60
CA THR A 366 1.41 1.47 -15.94
C THR A 366 1.08 2.13 -17.28
N ALA A 367 0.74 3.42 -17.24
CA ALA A 367 0.85 4.30 -18.38
C ALA A 367 2.35 4.52 -18.64
N THR A 368 2.90 3.93 -19.70
CA THR A 368 4.31 4.11 -20.04
C THR A 368 4.47 5.38 -20.88
N PRO A 369 5.35 6.33 -20.53
CA PRO A 369 5.61 7.49 -21.38
C PRO A 369 6.40 7.05 -22.63
N LEU A 370 5.90 7.46 -23.80
CA LEU A 370 6.55 7.26 -25.11
C LEU A 370 7.79 8.16 -25.22
N ASN A 371 8.98 7.60 -25.04
CA ASN A 371 10.22 8.21 -25.52
C ASN A 371 10.64 7.57 -26.85
N PHE A 372 10.33 8.26 -27.94
CA PHE A 372 11.04 8.09 -29.21
C PHE A 372 12.39 8.78 -29.10
N SER A 373 13.49 8.02 -29.19
CA SER A 373 14.77 8.57 -29.62
C SER A 373 15.48 7.61 -30.55
N THR A 374 15.63 8.13 -31.76
CA THR A 374 16.36 7.62 -32.93
C THR A 374 17.78 7.20 -32.61
N ALA A 375 18.18 6.07 -33.21
CA ALA A 375 19.57 5.67 -33.31
C ALA A 375 20.39 6.76 -34.02
N SER A 376 21.44 7.24 -33.36
CA SER A 376 22.61 7.82 -34.02
C SER A 376 23.82 7.02 -33.61
N LYS A 377 24.48 6.48 -34.63
CA LYS A 377 25.75 5.78 -34.59
C LYS A 377 26.85 6.85 -34.56
N ASP A 378 27.82 6.74 -33.65
CA ASP A 378 29.24 6.86 -33.99
C ASP A 378 30.14 6.52 -32.79
N ASP A 379 31.20 5.81 -33.13
CA ASP A 379 32.22 5.23 -32.26
C ASP A 379 33.15 6.29 -31.65
N SER A 380 33.58 6.08 -30.40
CA SER A 380 34.95 6.37 -29.96
C SER A 380 35.30 5.65 -28.66
N MET A 381 36.56 5.22 -28.64
CA MET A 381 37.19 4.22 -27.79
C MET A 381 37.34 4.62 -26.31
N SER A 382 37.39 3.65 -25.40
CA SER A 382 38.54 3.39 -24.49
C SER A 382 38.15 2.77 -23.12
N SER A 383 38.68 1.56 -22.89
CA SER A 383 39.39 1.06 -21.70
C SER A 383 38.72 0.91 -20.32
N PHE A 384 38.58 -0.36 -19.93
CA PHE A 384 39.11 -1.01 -18.72
C PHE A 384 39.30 -0.23 -17.39
N ALA A 385 38.71 -0.82 -16.34
CA ALA A 385 39.31 -1.20 -15.04
C ALA A 385 38.74 -0.57 -13.75
N SER A 386 38.25 -1.49 -12.92
CA SER A 386 38.50 -1.67 -11.48
C SER A 386 38.10 -0.64 -10.42
N ILE A 387 37.15 -1.10 -9.62
CA ILE A 387 36.99 -1.00 -8.16
C ILE A 387 38.31 -0.86 -7.38
N SER A 388 38.37 0.11 -6.47
CA SER A 388 38.84 -0.06 -5.08
C SER A 388 38.50 1.16 -4.23
N GLY A 389 38.04 0.87 -3.00
CA GLY A 389 37.57 1.86 -2.02
C GLY A 389 38.69 2.60 -1.30
N SER A 390 38.29 3.63 -0.57
CA SER A 390 39.18 4.45 0.26
C SER A 390 38.52 4.72 1.60
N GLU A 391 39.08 4.16 2.67
CA GLU A 391 39.03 4.74 4.02
C GLU A 391 40.08 5.86 4.12
N PRO A 392 39.86 6.92 4.91
CA PRO A 392 40.94 7.79 5.36
C PRO A 392 41.37 7.45 6.81
N GLY A 393 42.69 7.35 6.98
CA GLY A 393 43.36 7.05 8.25
C GLY A 393 43.57 8.25 9.18
N SER A 394 43.92 7.89 10.42
CA SER A 394 44.32 8.76 11.54
C SER A 394 45.80 9.24 11.43
N PRO A 395 46.42 9.86 12.45
CA PRO A 395 46.92 11.23 12.39
C PRO A 395 48.46 11.31 12.41
N LEU A 396 49.02 12.49 12.10
CA LEU A 396 50.42 12.81 12.41
C LEU A 396 50.55 14.18 13.09
N VAL A 397 51.32 14.13 14.18
CA VAL A 397 51.80 15.21 15.05
C VAL A 397 52.90 16.01 14.34
N LEU A 398 52.92 17.34 14.54
CA LEU A 398 54.09 18.20 14.87
C LEU A 398 53.78 19.66 14.50
N HIS A 399 53.52 20.52 15.49
CA HIS A 399 54.50 21.49 16.01
C HIS A 399 54.00 22.21 17.26
#